data_AF-A0A075I298-F1
#
_entry.id   AF-A0A075I298-F1
#
_cell.length_a   1.000
_cell.length_b   1.000
_cell.length_c   1.000
_cell.angle_alpha   90.00
_cell.angle_beta   90.00
_cell.angle_gamma   90.00
#
_symmetry.space_group_name_H-M   'P 1'
#
loop_
_entity.id
_entity.type
_entity.pdbx_description
1 polymer ?
#
loop_
_entity_poly.entity_id
_entity_poly.type
_entity_poly.pdbx_seq_one_letter_code
_entity_poly.pdbx_strand_id
1 'polypeptide(L)'
;MSDDEKYDYVISLGFNCVKTSSNWETLIQVLEKMWKLCKRGIAYNAVSTFSEISPREIYFVSPVKVIDYIMNNLTYKVVFRHDYMKHDFTIYAYK
;
A
#
# COMPACT_ATOMS: atom_id res chain seq x y z
N MET A 1 -20.28 -3.66 2.43
CA MET A 1 -19.83 -4.60 3.49
C MET A 1 -19.94 -3.84 4.79
N SER A 2 -20.53 -4.42 5.84
CA SER A 2 -20.56 -3.74 7.14
C SER A 2 -19.13 -3.67 7.69
N ASP A 3 -18.83 -2.65 8.48
CA ASP A 3 -17.51 -2.48 9.10
C ASP A 3 -17.20 -3.52 10.20
N ASP A 4 -18.20 -4.35 10.53
CA ASP A 4 -18.18 -5.40 11.54
C ASP A 4 -17.53 -6.68 11.01
N GLU A 5 -17.56 -6.91 9.70
CA GLU A 5 -16.94 -8.09 9.11
C GLU A 5 -15.41 -7.91 9.02
N LYS A 6 -14.68 -8.89 9.54
CA LYS A 6 -13.21 -8.89 9.60
C LYS A 6 -12.62 -10.09 8.87
N TYR A 7 -11.54 -9.86 8.13
CA TYR A 7 -10.82 -10.88 7.36
C TYR A 7 -9.47 -11.19 8.01
N ASP A 8 -8.95 -12.41 7.84
CA ASP A 8 -7.60 -12.73 8.35
C ASP A 8 -6.56 -11.81 7.71
N TYR A 9 -6.63 -11.66 6.39
CA TYR A 9 -5.80 -10.74 5.62
C TYR A 9 -6.64 -9.88 4.68
N VAL A 10 -6.18 -8.66 4.44
CA VAL A 10 -6.75 -7.77 3.41
C VAL A 10 -5.64 -7.39 2.45
N ILE A 11 -5.86 -7.63 1.16
CA ILE A 11 -4.83 -7.52 0.13
C ILE A 11 -5.29 -6.54 -0.94
N SER A 12 -4.41 -5.60 -1.31
CA SER A 12 -4.65 -4.63 -2.37
C SER A 12 -3.46 -4.64 -3.35
N LEU A 13 -3.75 -5.00 -4.61
CA LEU A 13 -2.76 -5.11 -5.68
C LEU A 13 -3.16 -4.19 -6.83
N GLY A 14 -2.21 -3.40 -7.35
CA GLY A 14 -2.46 -2.50 -8.48
C GLY A 14 -3.45 -1.35 -8.24
N PHE A 15 -3.86 -1.13 -6.99
CA PHE A 15 -4.74 -0.01 -6.63
C PHE A 15 -4.04 1.34 -6.81
N ASN A 16 -4.81 2.38 -7.11
CA ASN A 16 -4.32 3.77 -7.16
C ASN A 16 -3.19 4.00 -8.17
N CYS A 17 -3.18 3.25 -9.28
CA CYS A 17 -2.12 3.30 -10.28
C CYS A 17 -2.31 4.39 -11.34
N VAL A 18 -3.51 4.96 -11.50
CA VAL A 18 -3.76 6.10 -12.40
C VAL A 18 -3.52 7.40 -11.65
N LYS A 19 -2.77 8.32 -12.25
CA LYS A 19 -2.44 9.61 -11.65
C LYS A 19 -3.68 10.51 -11.55
N THR A 20 -3.93 11.01 -10.35
CA THR A 20 -5.00 11.94 -9.98
C THR A 20 -4.41 13.03 -9.07
N SER A 21 -5.23 14.01 -8.68
CA SER A 21 -4.83 15.05 -7.72
C SER A 21 -4.84 14.59 -6.26
N SER A 22 -5.36 13.39 -5.97
CA SER A 22 -5.66 12.92 -4.61
C SER A 22 -5.15 11.50 -4.32
N ASN A 23 -4.19 11.00 -5.11
CA ASN A 23 -3.72 9.63 -4.99
C ASN A 23 -3.16 9.33 -3.59
N TRP A 24 -2.41 10.24 -2.98
CA TRP A 24 -1.80 10.01 -1.67
C TRP A 24 -2.87 9.89 -0.58
N GLU A 25 -3.81 10.83 -0.56
CA GLU A 25 -4.93 10.86 0.39
C GLU A 25 -5.78 9.59 0.25
N THR A 26 -6.03 9.17 -0.99
CA THR A 26 -6.77 7.94 -1.30
C THR A 26 -6.02 6.70 -0.81
N LEU A 27 -4.70 6.63 -1.00
CA LEU A 27 -3.85 5.53 -0.52
C LEU A 27 -3.96 5.40 1.01
N ILE A 28 -3.86 6.52 1.73
CA ILE A 28 -3.92 6.55 3.19
C ILE A 28 -5.26 6.04 3.71
N GLN A 29 -6.37 6.54 3.15
CA GLN A 29 -7.71 6.06 3.50
C GLN A 29 -7.87 4.55 3.27
N VAL A 30 -7.29 4.04 2.19
CA VAL A 30 -7.31 2.60 1.89
C VAL A 30 -6.47 1.81 2.89
N LEU A 31 -5.25 2.24 3.24
CA LEU A 31 -4.44 1.57 4.25
C LEU A 31 -5.15 1.51 5.61
N GLU A 32 -5.73 2.62 6.06
CA GLU A 32 -6.51 2.68 7.30
C GLU A 32 -7.71 1.72 7.27
N LYS A 33 -8.44 1.69 6.15
CA LYS A 33 -9.59 0.79 5.98
C LYS A 33 -9.16 -0.67 5.98
N MET A 34 -8.11 -1.02 5.22
CA MET A 34 -7.56 -2.38 5.19
C MET A 34 -7.12 -2.82 6.59
N TRP A 35 -6.47 -1.93 7.34
CA TRP A 35 -6.02 -2.21 8.71
C TRP A 35 -7.18 -2.41 9.69
N LYS A 36 -8.23 -1.60 9.57
CA LYS A 36 -9.47 -1.75 10.34
C LYS A 36 -10.13 -3.09 10.05
N LEU A 37 -10.10 -3.58 8.81
CA LEU A 37 -10.79 -4.79 8.37
C LEU A 37 -10.00 -6.09 8.59
N CYS A 38 -8.67 -6.04 8.77
CA CYS A 38 -7.86 -7.25 8.94
C CYS A 38 -7.81 -7.75 10.40
N LYS A 39 -7.53 -9.05 10.59
CA LYS A 39 -7.25 -9.67 11.91
C LYS A 39 -5.77 -9.96 12.10
N ARG A 40 -5.05 -10.32 11.03
CA ARG A 40 -3.64 -10.75 11.08
C ARG A 40 -2.70 -9.79 10.37
N GLY A 41 -3.11 -9.25 9.22
CA GLY A 41 -2.27 -8.31 8.49
C GLY A 41 -2.83 -7.85 7.16
N ILE A 42 -2.07 -6.99 6.49
CA ILE A 42 -2.38 -6.45 5.16
C ILE A 42 -1.21 -6.65 4.21
N ALA A 43 -1.51 -6.69 2.91
CA ALA A 43 -0.51 -6.61 1.86
C ALA A 43 -0.91 -5.51 0.86
N TYR A 44 -0.01 -4.57 0.62
CA TYR A 44 -0.21 -3.45 -0.31
C TYR A 44 0.91 -3.45 -1.35
N ASN A 45 0.53 -3.43 -2.63
CA ASN A 45 1.44 -3.32 -3.76
C ASN A 45 1.20 -2.03 -4.53
N ALA A 46 2.29 -1.43 -5.02
CA ALA A 46 2.25 -0.30 -5.93
C ALA A 46 3.53 -0.22 -6.78
N VAL A 47 3.50 0.67 -7.77
CA VAL A 47 4.66 1.01 -8.59
C VAL A 47 5.50 2.05 -7.86
N SER A 48 6.80 1.76 -7.73
CA SER A 48 7.78 2.53 -6.95
C SER A 48 8.27 3.78 -7.67
N THR A 49 8.46 4.88 -6.96
CA THR A 49 9.22 6.04 -7.47
C THR A 49 10.71 5.74 -7.72
N PHE A 50 11.21 4.57 -7.30
CA PHE A 50 12.57 4.10 -7.64
C PHE A 50 12.66 3.47 -9.05
N SER A 51 11.60 3.57 -9.85
CA SER A 51 11.56 3.12 -11.24
C SER A 51 11.97 4.23 -12.22
N GLU A 52 12.41 3.83 -13.42
CA GLU A 52 12.58 4.76 -14.54
C GLU A 52 11.21 5.38 -14.88
N ILE A 53 11.14 6.72 -14.84
CA ILE A 53 9.90 7.48 -14.99
C ILE A 53 9.27 7.18 -16.36
N SER A 54 8.05 6.64 -16.36
CA SER A 54 7.26 6.43 -17.58
C SER A 54 6.47 7.70 -17.92
N PRO A 55 6.37 8.10 -19.20
CA PRO A 55 5.59 9.27 -19.64
C PRO A 55 4.07 9.09 -19.54
N ARG A 56 3.59 7.97 -18.98
CA ARG A 56 2.16 7.66 -18.86
C ARG A 56 1.55 8.29 -17.60
N GLU A 57 0.23 8.39 -17.56
CA GLU A 57 -0.58 8.83 -16.41
C GLU A 57 -0.56 7.80 -15.25
N ILE A 58 0.61 7.24 -14.94
CA ILE A 58 0.82 6.30 -13.85
C ILE A 58 1.19 7.08 -12.59
N TYR A 59 0.54 6.75 -11.49
CA TYR A 59 0.93 7.22 -10.17
C TYR A 59 2.03 6.32 -9.59
N PHE A 60 3.24 6.85 -9.54
CA PHE A 60 4.36 6.22 -8.86
C PHE A 60 4.39 6.65 -7.38
N VAL A 61 4.48 5.69 -6.48
CA VAL A 61 4.41 5.91 -5.03
C VAL A 61 5.81 5.77 -4.43
N SER A 62 6.17 6.68 -3.52
CA SER A 62 7.39 6.53 -2.74
C SER A 62 7.25 5.40 -1.73
N PRO A 63 8.02 4.29 -1.84
CA PRO A 63 7.92 3.20 -0.87
C PRO A 63 8.29 3.67 0.55
N VAL A 64 9.24 4.61 0.66
CA VAL A 64 9.68 5.19 1.94
C VAL A 64 8.53 5.89 2.64
N LYS A 65 7.76 6.72 1.94
CA LYS A 65 6.60 7.42 2.54
C LYS A 65 5.53 6.44 3.01
N VAL A 66 5.28 5.37 2.24
CA VAL A 66 4.28 4.36 2.61
C VAL A 66 4.73 3.58 3.84
N ILE A 67 5.99 3.13 3.88
CA ILE A 67 6.56 2.43 5.05
C ILE A 67 6.52 3.32 6.28
N ASP A 68 6.97 4.57 6.16
CA ASP A 68 6.95 5.55 7.26
C ASP A 68 5.54 5.73 7.82
N TYR A 69 4.54 5.93 6.96
CA TYR A 69 3.16 6.04 7.41
C TYR A 69 2.67 4.77 8.13
N ILE A 70 2.90 3.58 7.55
CA ILE A 70 2.49 2.31 8.16
C ILE A 70 3.15 2.12 9.53
N MET A 71 4.47 2.38 9.64
CA MET A 71 5.22 2.18 10.87
C MET A 71 4.84 3.15 11.98
N ASN A 72 4.51 4.40 11.64
CA ASN A 72 4.11 5.40 12.63
C ASN A 72 2.63 5.33 13.03
N ASN A 73 1.75 4.78 12.19
CA ASN A 73 0.30 4.87 12.41
C ASN A 73 -0.40 3.50 12.59
N LEU A 74 0.15 2.42 12.02
CA LEU A 74 -0.52 1.11 11.99
C LEU A 74 0.24 0.03 12.77
N THR A 75 1.51 -0.22 12.43
CA THR A 75 2.33 -1.28 13.06
C THR A 75 3.80 -1.17 12.66
N TYR A 76 4.72 -1.52 13.57
CA TYR A 76 6.15 -1.64 13.28
C TYR A 76 6.54 -2.98 12.63
N LYS A 77 5.62 -3.95 12.56
CA LYS A 77 5.88 -5.30 12.03
C LYS A 77 5.69 -5.32 10.51
N VAL A 78 6.71 -4.89 9.79
CA VAL A 78 6.66 -4.70 8.33
C VAL A 78 7.70 -5.56 7.60
N VAL A 79 7.31 -6.15 6.47
CA VAL A 79 8.20 -6.74 5.48
C VAL A 79 8.08 -5.95 4.18
N PHE A 80 9.21 -5.47 3.66
CA PHE A 80 9.29 -4.79 2.38
C PHE A 80 9.89 -5.73 1.32
N ARG A 81 9.21 -5.89 0.19
CA ARG A 81 9.67 -6.67 -0.96
C ARG A 81 9.73 -5.77 -2.19
N HIS A 82 10.88 -5.72 -2.84
CA HIS A 82 11.14 -4.93 -4.05
C HIS A 82 12.12 -5.67 -4.98
N ASP A 83 12.04 -6.99 -4.94
CA ASP A 83 12.98 -7.93 -5.58
C ASP A 83 12.30 -8.80 -6.67
N TYR A 84 10.98 -8.72 -6.83
CA TYR A 84 10.24 -9.63 -7.71
C TYR A 84 9.88 -9.05 -9.09
N MET A 85 9.83 -7.72 -9.25
CA MET A 85 9.52 -7.06 -10.52
C MET A 85 10.12 -5.65 -10.55
N LYS A 86 10.68 -5.24 -11.70
CA LYS A 86 11.61 -4.07 -11.87
C LYS A 86 11.11 -2.74 -11.29
N HIS A 87 9.80 -2.57 -11.12
CA HIS A 87 9.18 -1.29 -10.72
C HIS A 87 8.20 -1.44 -9.57
N ASP A 88 8.02 -2.66 -9.06
CA ASP A 88 6.89 -3.03 -8.22
C ASP A 88 7.40 -3.38 -6.83
N PHE A 89 6.80 -2.76 -5.83
CA PHE A 89 7.05 -3.12 -4.45
C PHE A 89 5.79 -3.65 -3.79
N THR A 90 5.98 -4.49 -2.78
CA THR A 90 4.91 -4.95 -1.89
C THR A 90 5.35 -4.74 -0.46
N ILE A 91 4.45 -4.20 0.35
CA ILE A 91 4.59 -4.09 1.80
C ILE A 91 3.61 -5.06 2.44
N TYR A 92 4.13 -5.93 3.31
CA TYR A 92 3.32 -6.74 4.22
C TYR A 92 3.41 -6.11 5.61
N ALA A 93 2.27 -5.90 6.26
CA ALA A 93 2.20 -5.34 7.60
C ALA A 93 1.32 -6.22 8.50
N TYR A 94 1.81 -6.56 9.69
CA TYR A 94 1.19 -7.55 10.58
C TYR A 94 0.74 -6.96 11.92
N LYS A 95 -0.34 -7.51 12.49
CA LYS A 95 -0.83 -7.17 13.85
C LYS A 95 0.04 -7.78 14.94
#